data_AF-A0A1Y4ISX6-F1
#
_entry.id   AF-A0A1Y4ISX6-F1
#
_cell.length_a   1.000
_cell.length_b   1.000
_cell.length_c   1.000
_cell.angle_alpha   90.00
_cell.angle_beta   90.00
_cell.angle_gamma   90.00
#
_symmetry.space_group_name_H-M   'P 1'
#
loop_
_entity.id
_entity.type
_entity.pdbx_description
1 polymer ?
#
loop_
_entity_poly.entity_id
_entity_poly.type
_entity_poly.pdbx_seq_one_letter_code
_entity_poly.pdbx_strand_id
1 'polypeptide(L)'
;MKKGIAFYLNLLAALLGAAGLGLAVYSSVLSVDNALTGLPLVIAAGVIGVVLVVLAAVAPARMGNHNPVTAISVIAAIALYSYVYGQCTLQRIMLIAGLFSFNSGNTVGWTIFYVTVACAVCMVLACILLIVSSFCKTVKPVQQ
;
A
#
# COMPACT_ATOMS: atom_id res chain seq x y z
N MET A 1 9.14 -14.26 23.61
CA MET A 1 7.78 -13.78 23.27
C MET A 1 7.35 -14.40 21.94
N LYS A 2 6.18 -15.05 21.86
CA LYS A 2 5.71 -15.68 20.61
C LYS A 2 5.06 -14.62 19.71
N LYS A 3 5.31 -14.67 18.41
CA LYS A 3 4.69 -13.76 17.43
C LYS A 3 3.18 -14.05 17.33
N GLY A 4 2.37 -13.02 17.49
CA GLY A 4 0.92 -13.09 17.37
C GLY A 4 0.44 -12.84 15.94
N ILE A 5 -0.85 -12.99 15.70
CA ILE A 5 -1.43 -12.91 14.35
C ILE A 5 -1.26 -11.53 13.72
N ALA A 6 -1.32 -10.46 14.52
CA ALA A 6 -1.13 -9.09 14.03
C ALA A 6 0.26 -8.86 13.42
N PHE A 7 1.29 -9.56 13.91
CA PHE A 7 2.64 -9.49 13.31
C PHE A 7 2.62 -9.97 11.85
N TYR A 8 1.97 -11.10 11.58
CA TYR A 8 1.90 -11.67 10.24
C TYR A 8 1.03 -10.84 9.32
N LEU A 9 -0.08 -10.28 9.83
CA LEU A 9 -0.93 -9.36 9.08
C LEU A 9 -0.18 -8.08 8.70
N ASN A 10 0.59 -7.49 9.62
CA ASN A 10 1.45 -6.34 9.33
C ASN A 10 2.53 -6.68 8.30
N LEU A 11 3.16 -7.85 8.40
CA LEU A 11 4.15 -8.28 7.41
C LEU A 11 3.52 -8.43 6.01
N LEU A 12 2.34 -9.04 5.93
CA LEU A 12 1.64 -9.20 4.66
C LEU A 12 1.18 -7.85 4.09
N ALA A 13 0.74 -6.92 4.95
CA ALA A 13 0.42 -5.54 4.55
C ALA A 13 1.66 -4.78 4.04
N ALA A 14 2.84 -4.99 4.64
CA ALA A 14 4.09 -4.41 4.16
C ALA A 14 4.47 -4.95 2.77
N LEU A 15 4.33 -6.26 2.55
CA LEU A 15 4.60 -6.89 1.26
C LEU A 15 3.63 -6.39 0.18
N LEU A 16 2.35 -6.31 0.49
CA LEU A 16 1.34 -5.76 -0.42
C LEU A 16 1.57 -4.27 -0.71
N GLY A 17 1.97 -3.48 0.30
CA GLY A 17 2.34 -2.07 0.11
C GLY A 17 3.55 -1.90 -0.79
N ALA A 18 4.60 -2.71 -0.61
CA ALA A 18 5.78 -2.70 -1.46
C ALA A 18 5.46 -3.14 -2.91
N ALA A 19 4.65 -4.18 -3.08
CA ALA A 19 4.19 -4.64 -4.38
C ALA A 19 3.33 -3.56 -5.08
N GLY A 20 2.38 -2.96 -4.36
CA GLY A 20 1.55 -1.87 -4.85
C GLY A 20 2.40 -0.67 -5.30
N LEU A 21 3.41 -0.30 -4.51
CA LEU A 21 4.34 0.77 -4.88
C LEU A 21 5.13 0.41 -6.15
N GLY A 22 5.63 -0.83 -6.25
CA GLY A 22 6.31 -1.31 -7.45
C GLY A 22 5.42 -1.22 -8.69
N LEU A 23 4.14 -1.56 -8.57
CA LEU A 23 3.15 -1.43 -9.65
C LEU A 23 2.87 0.04 -9.99
N ALA A 24 2.80 0.93 -9.00
CA ALA A 24 2.69 2.37 -9.23
C ALA A 24 3.86 2.91 -10.07
N VAL A 25 5.10 2.57 -9.70
CA VAL A 25 6.30 2.95 -10.46
C VAL A 25 6.30 2.33 -11.85
N TYR A 26 6.04 1.02 -11.94
CA TYR A 26 6.02 0.29 -13.21
C TYR A 26 5.03 0.93 -14.19
N SER A 27 3.84 1.25 -13.70
CA SER A 27 2.82 1.86 -14.53
C SER A 27 3.17 3.27 -15.01
N SER A 28 4.03 3.99 -14.29
CA SER A 28 4.55 5.31 -14.71
C SER A 28 5.60 5.22 -15.82
N VAL A 29 6.30 4.09 -15.94
CA VAL A 29 7.40 3.92 -16.92
C VAL A 29 6.94 3.23 -18.21
N LEU A 30 5.69 2.75 -18.27
CA LEU A 30 5.11 2.11 -19.45
C LEU A 30 4.92 3.06 -20.64
N SER A 31 4.69 4.34 -20.39
CA SER A 31 4.46 5.35 -21.44
C SER A 31 4.81 6.73 -20.90
N VAL A 32 5.55 7.50 -21.69
CA VAL A 32 5.94 8.88 -21.35
C VAL A 32 4.70 9.77 -21.22
N ASP A 33 3.69 9.54 -22.07
CA ASP A 33 2.43 10.30 -22.08
C ASP A 33 1.55 10.03 -20.85
N ASN A 34 1.81 8.92 -20.15
CA ASN A 34 1.04 8.47 -18.99
C ASN A 34 1.89 8.35 -17.71
N ALA A 35 3.03 9.04 -17.69
CA ALA A 35 3.88 9.09 -16.52
C ALA A 35 3.16 9.77 -15.36
N LEU A 36 3.32 9.23 -14.15
CA LEU A 36 2.75 9.84 -12.95
C LEU A 36 3.44 11.18 -12.68
N THR A 37 2.63 12.23 -12.58
CA THR A 37 3.09 13.53 -12.11
C THR A 37 3.48 13.43 -10.64
N GLY A 38 4.66 13.94 -10.30
CA GLY A 38 5.16 13.89 -8.92
C GLY A 38 5.59 12.49 -8.47
N LEU A 39 6.03 11.62 -9.38
CA LEU A 39 6.50 10.27 -9.05
C LEU A 39 7.45 10.19 -7.84
N PRO A 40 8.43 11.11 -7.63
CA PRO A 40 9.28 11.09 -6.43
C PRO A 40 8.49 11.18 -5.11
N LEU A 41 7.41 11.97 -5.09
CA LEU A 41 6.54 12.12 -3.92
C LEU A 41 5.73 10.84 -3.68
N VAL A 42 5.22 10.22 -4.74
CA VAL A 42 4.50 8.93 -4.68
C VAL A 42 5.42 7.83 -4.14
N ILE A 43 6.68 7.80 -4.61
CA ILE A 43 7.70 6.85 -4.12
C ILE A 43 7.99 7.12 -2.64
N ALA A 44 8.25 8.37 -2.26
CA ALA A 44 8.53 8.72 -0.87
C ALA A 44 7.37 8.30 0.04
N ALA A 45 6.13 8.61 -0.34
CA ALA A 45 4.94 8.23 0.41
C ALA A 45 4.82 6.70 0.58
N GLY A 46 5.00 5.95 -0.51
CA GLY A 46 4.94 4.48 -0.46
C GLY A 46 6.05 3.87 0.42
N VAL A 47 7.29 4.36 0.28
CA VAL A 47 8.43 3.88 1.09
C VAL A 47 8.21 4.19 2.57
N ILE A 48 7.79 5.41 2.91
CA ILE A 48 7.48 5.79 4.29
C ILE A 48 6.35 4.92 4.84
N GLY A 49 5.31 4.65 4.04
CA GLY A 49 4.23 3.74 4.41
C GLY A 49 4.74 2.34 4.78
N VAL A 50 5.58 1.74 3.95
CA VAL A 50 6.19 0.42 4.23
C VAL A 50 7.01 0.44 5.52
N VAL A 51 7.84 1.48 5.71
CA VAL A 51 8.66 1.63 6.93
C VAL A 51 7.78 1.72 8.17
N LEU A 52 6.69 2.49 8.13
CA LEU A 52 5.75 2.61 9.25
C LEU A 52 5.06 1.29 9.58
N VAL A 53 4.70 0.48 8.57
CA VAL A 53 4.15 -0.86 8.81
C VAL A 53 5.18 -1.79 9.48
N VAL A 54 6.44 -1.73 9.06
CA VAL A 54 7.52 -2.51 9.71
C VAL A 54 7.70 -2.06 11.16
N LEU A 55 7.68 -0.75 11.41
CA LEU A 55 7.73 -0.20 12.77
C LEU A 55 6.55 -0.69 13.62
N ALA A 56 5.33 -0.69 13.07
CA ALA A 56 4.14 -1.20 13.74
C ALA A 56 4.23 -2.71 14.06
N ALA A 57 4.96 -3.50 13.27
CA ALA A 57 5.20 -4.91 13.52
C ALA A 57 6.24 -5.16 14.64
N VAL A 58 7.25 -4.31 14.75
CA VAL A 58 8.41 -4.53 15.64
C VAL A 58 8.28 -3.81 16.99
N ALA A 59 7.71 -2.61 17.02
CA ALA A 59 7.57 -1.80 18.24
C ALA A 59 6.83 -2.50 19.40
N PRO A 60 5.78 -3.33 19.16
CA PRO A 60 5.08 -4.04 20.23
C PRO A 60 5.95 -4.98 21.06
N ALA A 61 7.07 -5.47 20.50
CA ALA A 61 8.00 -6.35 21.22
C ALA A 61 8.72 -5.65 22.39
N ARG A 62 8.82 -4.31 22.35
CA ARG A 62 9.47 -3.51 23.40
C ARG A 62 8.48 -2.67 24.20
N MET A 63 7.40 -2.23 23.56
CA MET A 63 6.49 -1.22 24.13
C MET A 63 5.12 -1.78 24.50
N GLY A 64 4.88 -3.08 24.31
CA GLY A 64 3.57 -3.71 24.53
C GLY A 64 2.63 -3.55 23.33
N ASN A 65 1.54 -4.34 23.31
CA ASN A 65 0.65 -4.43 22.14
C ASN A 65 -0.19 -3.17 21.87
N HIS A 66 -0.46 -2.34 22.87
CA HIS A 66 -1.32 -1.17 22.75
C HIS A 66 -0.56 0.12 23.09
N ASN A 67 0.44 0.46 22.28
CA ASN A 67 1.20 1.70 22.43
C ASN A 67 0.73 2.75 21.40
N PRO A 68 0.86 4.05 21.69
CA PRO A 68 0.45 5.10 20.75
C PRO A 68 1.30 5.11 19.47
N VAL A 69 2.55 4.66 19.55
CA VAL A 69 3.47 4.63 18.40
C VAL A 69 2.97 3.68 17.30
N THR A 70 2.49 2.48 17.64
CA THR A 70 1.96 1.56 16.62
C THR A 70 0.65 2.07 16.05
N ALA A 71 -0.23 2.64 16.87
CA ALA A 71 -1.49 3.22 16.43
C ALA A 71 -1.26 4.35 15.40
N ILE A 72 -0.38 5.30 15.73
CA ILE A 72 -0.02 6.40 14.81
C ILE A 72 0.63 5.84 13.54
N SER A 73 1.53 4.87 13.66
CA SER A 73 2.20 4.25 12.51
C SER A 73 1.21 3.57 11.56
N VAL A 74 0.22 2.86 12.10
CA VAL A 74 -0.82 2.20 11.30
C VAL A 74 -1.71 3.22 10.60
N ILE A 75 -2.19 4.25 11.30
CA ILE A 75 -3.04 5.30 10.71
C ILE A 75 -2.29 6.05 9.62
N ALA A 76 -1.04 6.44 9.88
CA ALA A 76 -0.19 7.12 8.90
C ALA A 76 0.12 6.22 7.69
N ALA A 77 0.40 4.93 7.90
CA ALA A 77 0.59 3.99 6.80
C ALA A 77 -0.66 3.85 5.92
N ILE A 78 -1.85 3.75 6.51
CA ILE A 78 -3.13 3.70 5.78
C ILE A 78 -3.32 4.97 4.95
N ALA A 79 -3.06 6.15 5.51
CA ALA A 79 -3.17 7.41 4.80
C ALA A 79 -2.20 7.48 3.61
N LEU A 80 -0.94 7.03 3.80
CA LEU A 80 0.07 7.03 2.74
C LEU A 80 -0.23 6.03 1.64
N TYR A 81 -0.67 4.82 1.96
CA TYR A 81 -1.12 3.85 0.95
C TYR A 81 -2.34 4.38 0.19
N SER A 82 -3.28 5.02 0.89
CA SER A 82 -4.44 5.67 0.28
C SER A 82 -4.05 6.78 -0.68
N TYR A 83 -3.07 7.58 -0.30
CA TYR A 83 -2.49 8.59 -1.17
C TYR A 83 -1.86 7.97 -2.43
N VAL A 84 -1.05 6.91 -2.30
CA VAL A 84 -0.36 6.28 -3.44
C VAL A 84 -1.34 5.74 -4.47
N TYR A 85 -2.31 4.90 -4.07
CA TYR A 85 -3.28 4.38 -5.04
C TYR A 85 -4.25 5.46 -5.54
N GLY A 86 -4.55 6.45 -4.70
CA GLY A 86 -5.35 7.62 -5.07
C GLY A 86 -4.69 8.41 -6.20
N GLN A 87 -3.40 8.73 -6.07
CA GLN A 87 -2.64 9.42 -7.13
C GLN A 87 -2.59 8.61 -8.42
N CYS A 88 -2.33 7.29 -8.32
CA CYS A 88 -2.33 6.41 -9.50
C CYS A 88 -3.68 6.41 -10.22
N THR A 89 -4.78 6.43 -9.48
CA THR A 89 -6.14 6.34 -10.04
C THR A 89 -6.59 7.69 -10.61
N LEU A 90 -6.42 8.77 -9.84
CA LEU A 90 -6.88 10.12 -10.23
C LEU A 90 -6.22 10.60 -11.52
N GLN A 91 -4.91 10.39 -11.65
CA GLN A 91 -4.16 10.81 -12.83
C GLN A 91 -4.48 9.96 -14.08
N ARG A 92 -5.24 8.87 -13.94
CA ARG A 92 -5.57 7.94 -15.03
C ARG A 92 -7.02 7.97 -15.48
N ILE A 93 -7.86 8.80 -14.87
CA ILE A 93 -9.28 8.88 -15.20
C ILE A 93 -9.48 9.15 -16.70
N MET A 94 -8.70 10.07 -17.28
CA MET A 94 -8.82 10.41 -18.71
C MET A 94 -8.34 9.28 -19.64
N LEU A 95 -7.22 8.63 -19.32
CA LEU A 95 -6.74 7.46 -20.06
C LEU A 95 -7.82 6.36 -20.07
N ILE A 96 -8.37 6.08 -18.89
CA ILE A 96 -9.39 5.06 -18.69
C ILE A 96 -10.66 5.41 -19.49
N ALA A 97 -11.14 6.66 -19.41
CA ALA A 97 -12.28 7.11 -20.20
C ALA A 97 -12.08 6.94 -21.71
N GLY A 98 -10.88 7.24 -22.21
CA GLY A 98 -10.52 7.05 -23.62
C GLY A 98 -10.52 5.58 -24.07
N LEU A 99 -9.99 4.69 -23.22
CA LEU A 99 -9.95 3.24 -23.49
C LEU A 99 -11.35 2.64 -23.62
N PHE A 100 -12.27 3.03 -22.75
CA PHE A 100 -13.65 2.53 -22.75
C PHE A 100 -14.54 3.17 -23.82
N SER A 101 -14.15 4.31 -24.38
CA SER A 101 -15.01 5.07 -25.31
C SER A 101 -14.65 4.86 -26.78
N PHE A 102 -13.41 5.17 -27.18
CA PHE A 102 -13.05 5.28 -28.60
C PHE A 102 -11.68 4.66 -28.95
N ASN A 103 -10.88 4.24 -27.96
CA ASN A 103 -9.53 3.72 -28.17
C ASN A 103 -9.34 2.31 -27.59
N SER A 104 -10.28 1.40 -27.87
CA SER A 104 -10.28 0.03 -27.34
C SER A 104 -9.12 -0.83 -27.84
N GLY A 105 -8.46 -0.46 -28.94
CA GLY A 105 -7.28 -1.15 -29.48
C GLY A 105 -5.95 -0.78 -28.82
N ASN A 106 -5.92 0.18 -27.88
CA ASN A 106 -4.69 0.63 -27.24
C ASN A 106 -4.18 -0.36 -26.18
N THR A 107 -3.34 -1.29 -26.61
CA THR A 107 -2.74 -2.33 -25.76
C THR A 107 -1.90 -1.78 -24.60
N VAL A 108 -1.16 -0.68 -24.81
CA VAL A 108 -0.37 -0.03 -23.77
C VAL A 108 -1.27 0.58 -22.70
N GLY A 109 -2.31 1.30 -23.13
CA GLY A 109 -3.29 1.89 -22.20
C GLY A 109 -4.02 0.84 -21.37
N TRP A 110 -4.44 -0.28 -21.97
CA TRP A 110 -5.03 -1.41 -21.23
C TRP A 110 -4.06 -2.00 -20.21
N THR A 111 -2.78 -2.15 -20.58
CA THR A 111 -1.75 -2.62 -19.64
C THR A 111 -1.62 -1.66 -18.46
N ILE A 112 -1.55 -0.35 -18.71
CA ILE A 112 -1.51 0.68 -17.66
C ILE A 112 -2.75 0.57 -16.77
N PHE A 113 -3.94 0.41 -17.34
CA PHE A 113 -5.19 0.23 -16.59
C PHE A 113 -5.12 -0.99 -15.65
N TYR A 114 -4.77 -2.17 -16.15
CA TYR A 114 -4.68 -3.38 -15.32
C TYR A 114 -3.66 -3.25 -14.20
N VAL A 115 -2.49 -2.64 -14.47
CA VAL A 115 -1.48 -2.39 -13.43
C VAL A 115 -2.00 -1.39 -12.39
N THR A 116 -2.79 -0.38 -12.81
CA THR A 116 -3.43 0.57 -11.88
C THR A 116 -4.40 -0.14 -10.95
N VAL A 117 -5.23 -1.03 -11.50
CA VAL A 117 -6.20 -1.83 -10.72
C VAL A 117 -5.45 -2.76 -9.76
N ALA A 118 -4.39 -3.45 -10.21
CA ALA A 118 -3.57 -4.29 -9.35
C ALA A 118 -2.92 -3.50 -8.21
N CYS A 119 -2.37 -2.31 -8.50
CA CYS A 119 -1.84 -1.40 -7.49
C CYS A 119 -2.91 -1.03 -6.44
N ALA A 120 -4.10 -0.64 -6.89
CA ALA A 120 -5.20 -0.27 -6.00
C ALA A 120 -5.63 -1.45 -5.11
N VAL A 121 -5.79 -2.64 -5.70
CA VAL A 121 -6.13 -3.86 -4.93
C VAL A 121 -5.07 -4.17 -3.88
N CYS A 122 -3.78 -4.15 -4.25
CA CYS A 122 -2.69 -4.38 -3.29
C CYS A 122 -2.74 -3.38 -2.12
N MET A 123 -2.88 -2.08 -2.42
CA MET A 123 -2.88 -1.04 -1.39
C MET A 123 -4.13 -1.08 -0.51
N VAL A 124 -5.31 -1.30 -1.09
CA VAL A 124 -6.57 -1.42 -0.33
C VAL A 124 -6.53 -2.66 0.57
N LEU A 125 -6.07 -3.80 0.07
CA LEU A 125 -5.89 -5.00 0.88
C LEU A 125 -4.87 -4.78 2.00
N ALA A 126 -3.77 -4.08 1.73
CA ALA A 126 -2.81 -3.69 2.77
C ALA A 126 -3.49 -2.86 3.87
N CYS A 127 -4.30 -1.85 3.51
CA CYS A 127 -5.05 -1.05 4.48
C CYS A 127 -6.02 -1.91 5.32
N ILE A 128 -6.78 -2.81 4.69
CA ILE A 128 -7.71 -3.71 5.39
C ILE A 128 -6.96 -4.58 6.41
N LEU A 129 -5.82 -5.14 6.02
CA LEU A 129 -5.00 -5.97 6.92
C LEU A 129 -4.46 -5.18 8.11
N LEU A 130 -4.04 -3.93 7.89
CA LEU A 130 -3.60 -3.05 8.97
C LEU A 130 -4.74 -2.74 9.95
N ILE A 131 -5.95 -2.49 9.45
CA ILE A 131 -7.15 -2.30 10.28
C ILE A 131 -7.43 -3.55 11.11
N VAL A 132 -7.48 -4.73 10.46
CA VAL A 132 -7.71 -6.01 11.17
C VAL A 132 -6.61 -6.31 12.18
N SER A 133 -5.35 -6.02 11.84
CA SER A 133 -4.21 -6.21 12.73
C SER A 133 -4.32 -5.39 14.01
N SER A 134 -4.96 -4.22 13.96
CA SER A 134 -5.12 -3.31 15.10
C SER A 134 -6.02 -3.87 16.19
N PHE A 135 -6.90 -4.83 15.84
CA PHE A 135 -7.74 -5.55 16.79
C PHE A 135 -7.09 -6.84 17.32
N CYS A 136 -5.90 -7.17 16.83
CA CYS A 136 -5.21 -8.42 17.13
C CYS A 136 -3.96 -8.18 17.99
N LYS A 137 -3.53 -9.20 18.74
CA LYS A 137 -2.28 -9.14 19.51
C LYS A 137 -1.07 -9.40 18.62
N THR A 138 -0.10 -8.47 18.62
CA THR A 138 1.19 -8.62 17.91
C THR A 138 2.14 -9.57 18.63
N VAL A 139 2.08 -9.56 19.96
CA VAL A 139 2.91 -10.40 20.81
C VAL A 139 2.03 -11.21 21.76
N LYS A 140 2.32 -12.52 21.86
CA LYS A 140 1.68 -13.43 22.83
C LYS A 140 2.63 -13.67 24.02
N PRO A 141 2.14 -13.61 25.28
CA PRO A 141 2.94 -14.00 26.43
C PRO A 141 3.34 -15.48 26.31
N VAL A 142 4.55 -15.81 26.75
CA VAL A 142 4.98 -17.21 26.87
C VAL A 142 4.26 -17.72 28.12
N GLN A 143 3.33 -18.67 27.97
CA GLN A 143 2.80 -19.40 29.12
C GLN A 143 3.98 -20.14 29.76
N GLN A 144 4.33 -19.75 30.98
CA GLN A 144 5.18 -20.53 31.88
C GLN A 144 4.32 -21.60 32.55
#